data_AF-A0A1C5TWU8-F1
#
_entry.id   AF-A0A1C5TWU8-F1
#
_cell.length_a   1.000
_cell.length_b   1.000
_cell.length_c   1.000
_cell.angle_alpha   90.00
_cell.angle_beta   90.00
_cell.angle_gamma   90.00
#
_symmetry.space_group_name_H-M   'P 1'
#
loop_
_entity.id
_entity.type
_entity.pdbx_description
1 polymer ?
#
loop_
_entity_poly.entity_id
_entity_poly.type
_entity_poly.pdbx_seq_one_letter_code
_entity_poly.pdbx_strand_id
1 'polypeptide(L)'
;MEFKKALELMKQGMKMKLPSWGGYWFYDNKKETIIMHTKDSKELDIRETERVIYTLSNILDDGWILADEENCPELGGEATFGFDEAIKYLKRGMKLARKGWNGKGIFIHLCETDATTNPFVCIDSSNLQTDNLDAKKNIVPWAPSQTDMLADDWVFFE
;
A
#
# COMPACT_ATOMS: atom_id res chain seq x y z
N MET A 1 -6.82 -2.94 -12.99
CA MET A 1 -8.00 -3.04 -13.88
C MET A 1 -9.22 -2.45 -13.19
N GLU A 2 -10.24 -2.01 -13.94
CA GLU A 2 -11.49 -1.52 -13.37
C GLU A 2 -12.21 -2.62 -12.54
N PHE A 3 -12.93 -2.19 -11.49
CA PHE A 3 -13.64 -3.13 -10.61
C PHE A 3 -14.68 -4.00 -11.31
N LYS A 4 -15.32 -3.50 -12.38
CA LYS A 4 -16.27 -4.32 -13.16
C LYS A 4 -15.63 -5.63 -13.64
N LYS A 5 -14.43 -5.53 -14.21
CA LYS A 5 -13.66 -6.70 -14.68
C LYS A 5 -13.19 -7.55 -13.49
N ALA A 6 -12.78 -6.92 -12.40
CA ALA A 6 -12.42 -7.64 -11.19
C ALA A 6 -13.60 -8.46 -10.63
N LEU A 7 -14.82 -7.90 -10.60
CA LEU A 7 -16.02 -8.58 -10.14
C LEU A 7 -16.40 -9.77 -11.04
N GLU A 8 -16.26 -9.64 -12.36
CA GLU A 8 -16.45 -10.74 -13.30
C GLU A 8 -15.47 -11.90 -13.02
N LEU A 9 -14.20 -11.59 -12.76
CA LEU A 9 -13.18 -12.58 -12.37
C LEU A 9 -13.45 -13.19 -10.98
N MET A 10 -13.89 -12.39 -10.01
CA MET A 10 -14.27 -12.89 -8.69
C MET A 10 -15.40 -13.93 -8.78
N LYS A 11 -16.41 -13.68 -9.62
CA LYS A 11 -17.50 -14.64 -9.88
C LYS A 11 -17.02 -15.93 -10.55
N GLN A 12 -15.86 -15.92 -11.19
CA GLN A 12 -15.21 -17.12 -11.75
C GLN A 12 -14.33 -17.85 -10.71
N GLY A 13 -14.30 -17.37 -9.46
CA GLY A 13 -13.52 -17.97 -8.37
C GLY A 13 -12.12 -17.36 -8.19
N MET A 14 -11.78 -16.31 -8.95
CA MET A 14 -10.49 -15.64 -8.78
C MET A 14 -10.49 -14.73 -7.56
N LYS A 15 -9.33 -14.60 -6.92
CA LYS A 15 -9.10 -13.63 -5.84
C LYS A 15 -8.56 -12.34 -6.43
N MET A 16 -9.10 -11.20 -6.01
CA MET A 16 -8.74 -9.88 -6.53
C MET A 16 -8.28 -8.96 -5.40
N LYS A 17 -7.33 -8.07 -5.64
CA LYS A 17 -6.90 -7.07 -4.65
C LYS A 17 -6.51 -5.75 -5.32
N LEU A 18 -6.41 -4.69 -4.53
CA LEU A 18 -5.63 -3.52 -4.90
C LEU A 18 -4.16 -3.75 -4.51
N PRO A 19 -3.16 -3.18 -5.20
CA PRO A 19 -1.75 -3.53 -5.02
C PRO A 19 -1.28 -3.44 -3.56
N SER A 20 -1.70 -2.39 -2.85
CA SER A 20 -1.38 -2.13 -1.44
C SER A 20 -2.09 -3.00 -0.42
N TRP A 21 -3.11 -3.77 -0.81
CA TRP A 21 -3.88 -4.59 0.13
C TRP A 21 -3.10 -5.85 0.52
N GLY A 22 -2.96 -6.09 1.82
CA GLY A 22 -2.36 -7.32 2.34
C GLY A 22 -3.22 -8.58 2.14
N GLY A 23 -4.54 -8.39 2.05
CA GLY A 23 -5.51 -9.45 1.77
C GLY A 23 -6.10 -9.36 0.36
N TYR A 24 -7.25 -9.99 0.15
CA TYR A 24 -7.93 -10.07 -1.14
C TYR A 24 -9.44 -10.14 -0.99
N TRP A 25 -10.15 -9.88 -2.08
CA TRP A 25 -11.59 -9.94 -2.20
C TRP A 25 -11.96 -11.11 -3.12
N PHE A 26 -13.03 -11.82 -2.78
CA PHE A 26 -13.55 -12.93 -3.58
C PHE A 26 -15.08 -12.96 -3.54
N TYR A 27 -15.70 -13.63 -4.50
CA TYR A 27 -17.15 -13.82 -4.52
C TYR A 27 -17.53 -15.16 -3.87
N ASP A 28 -18.40 -15.13 -2.87
CA ASP A 28 -18.96 -16.32 -2.25
C ASP A 28 -20.28 -16.70 -2.94
N ASN A 29 -20.27 -17.81 -3.67
CA ASN A 29 -21.44 -18.30 -4.41
C ASN A 29 -22.60 -18.77 -3.52
N LYS A 30 -22.34 -19.15 -2.27
CA LYS A 30 -23.39 -19.58 -1.33
C LYS A 30 -24.09 -18.37 -0.71
N LYS A 31 -23.33 -17.32 -0.40
CA LYS A 31 -23.84 -16.08 0.20
C LYS A 31 -24.28 -15.04 -0.85
N GLU A 32 -23.94 -15.26 -2.12
CA GLU A 32 -24.17 -14.36 -3.25
C GLU A 32 -23.60 -12.94 -3.02
N THR A 33 -22.44 -12.84 -2.37
CA THR A 33 -21.84 -11.57 -1.95
C THR A 33 -20.32 -11.57 -2.13
N ILE A 34 -19.71 -10.39 -1.98
CA ILE A 34 -18.26 -10.24 -1.93
C ILE A 34 -17.81 -10.40 -0.48
N ILE A 35 -16.79 -11.23 -0.28
CA ILE A 35 -16.09 -11.37 0.99
C ILE A 35 -14.71 -10.72 0.86
N MET A 36 -14.38 -9.86 1.82
CA MET A 36 -13.06 -9.26 1.98
C MET A 36 -12.27 -10.09 2.99
N HIS A 37 -11.29 -10.83 2.51
CA HIS A 37 -10.28 -11.46 3.34
C HIS A 37 -9.22 -10.40 3.69
N THR A 38 -9.15 -10.00 4.96
CA THR A 38 -8.27 -8.91 5.40
C THR A 38 -6.84 -9.39 5.64
N LYS A 39 -5.92 -8.45 5.86
CA LYS A 39 -4.51 -8.70 6.23
C LYS A 39 -4.31 -9.36 7.61
N ASP A 40 -5.39 -9.57 8.36
CA ASP A 40 -5.38 -10.19 9.69
C ASP A 40 -6.11 -11.55 9.63
N SER A 41 -6.16 -12.16 8.45
CA SER A 41 -6.87 -13.41 8.14
C SER A 41 -8.36 -13.44 8.54
N LYS A 42 -9.03 -12.27 8.55
CA LYS A 42 -10.48 -12.18 8.85
C LYS A 42 -11.27 -12.08 7.56
N GLU A 43 -12.38 -12.81 7.49
CA GLU A 43 -13.36 -12.66 6.42
C GLU A 43 -14.47 -11.69 6.85
N LEU A 44 -14.66 -10.62 6.09
CA LEU A 44 -15.72 -9.64 6.29
C LEU A 44 -16.64 -9.63 5.07
N ASP A 45 -17.93 -9.86 5.28
CA ASP A 45 -18.93 -9.64 4.23
C ASP A 45 -18.96 -8.14 3.88
N ILE A 46 -18.92 -7.81 2.58
CA ILE A 46 -18.91 -6.41 2.15
C ILE A 46 -20.12 -5.61 2.66
N ARG A 47 -21.25 -6.30 2.91
CA ARG A 47 -22.48 -5.71 3.44
C ARG A 47 -22.36 -5.29 4.90
N GLU A 48 -21.39 -5.85 5.62
CA GLU A 48 -21.11 -5.59 7.04
C GLU A 48 -19.99 -4.55 7.23
N THR A 49 -19.54 -3.90 6.15
CA THR A 49 -18.48 -2.89 6.24
C THR A 49 -18.94 -1.65 7.00
N GLU A 50 -18.25 -1.35 8.11
CA GLU A 50 -18.46 -0.08 8.83
C GLU A 50 -17.74 1.10 8.15
N ARG A 51 -16.79 0.81 7.24
CA ARG A 51 -15.98 1.82 6.53
C ARG A 51 -16.49 2.06 5.11
N VAL A 52 -17.78 2.34 4.97
CA VAL A 52 -18.48 2.43 3.67
C VAL A 52 -17.75 3.28 2.63
N ILE A 53 -17.34 4.50 2.96
CA ILE A 53 -16.65 5.39 2.01
C ILE A 53 -15.30 4.83 1.56
N TYR A 54 -14.57 4.19 2.47
CA TYR A 54 -13.30 3.54 2.13
C TYR A 54 -13.52 2.35 1.19
N THR A 55 -14.51 1.51 1.48
CA THR A 55 -14.88 0.36 0.64
C THR A 55 -15.32 0.79 -0.75
N LEU A 56 -16.17 1.82 -0.85
CA LEU A 56 -16.58 2.40 -2.13
C LEU A 56 -15.40 3.04 -2.88
N SER A 57 -14.47 3.70 -2.18
CA SER A 57 -13.27 4.26 -2.80
C SER A 57 -12.41 3.18 -3.45
N ASN A 58 -12.29 2.00 -2.82
CA ASN A 58 -11.56 0.88 -3.41
C ASN A 58 -12.30 0.29 -4.62
N ILE A 59 -13.63 0.20 -4.57
CA ILE A 59 -14.46 -0.24 -5.71
C ILE A 59 -14.30 0.71 -6.91
N LEU A 60 -14.16 2.01 -6.67
CA LEU A 60 -13.99 3.01 -7.72
C LEU A 60 -12.54 3.13 -8.23
N ASP A 61 -11.60 2.37 -7.66
CA ASP A 61 -10.21 2.37 -8.09
C ASP A 61 -10.00 1.45 -9.31
N ASP A 62 -9.15 1.86 -10.24
CA ASP A 62 -8.85 1.12 -11.48
C ASP A 62 -7.57 0.26 -11.37
N GLY A 63 -7.02 0.14 -10.17
CA GLY A 63 -5.80 -0.59 -9.85
C GLY A 63 -5.99 -2.08 -9.54
N TRP A 64 -7.17 -2.67 -9.71
CA TRP A 64 -7.39 -4.07 -9.32
C TRP A 64 -6.49 -5.05 -10.08
N ILE A 65 -5.93 -6.01 -9.35
CA ILE A 65 -5.06 -7.08 -9.85
C ILE A 65 -5.51 -8.43 -9.28
N LEU A 66 -5.06 -9.52 -9.90
CA LEU A 66 -5.20 -10.86 -9.33
C LEU A 66 -4.38 -10.94 -8.05
N ALA A 67 -4.92 -11.59 -7.02
CA ALA A 67 -4.17 -11.94 -5.82
C ALA A 67 -3.55 -13.33 -5.99
N ASP A 68 -2.24 -13.43 -5.77
CA ASP A 68 -1.48 -14.68 -5.87
C ASP A 68 -0.42 -14.78 -4.76
N GLU A 69 0.35 -15.87 -4.79
CA GLU A 69 1.40 -16.18 -3.82
C GLU A 69 2.62 -15.24 -3.90
N GLU A 70 2.73 -14.40 -4.94
CA GLU A 70 3.81 -13.44 -5.07
C GLU A 70 3.41 -12.06 -4.51
N ASN A 71 2.19 -11.62 -4.81
CA ASN A 71 1.77 -10.24 -4.55
C ASN A 71 0.85 -10.08 -3.32
N CYS A 72 0.39 -11.16 -2.69
CA CYS A 72 -0.58 -11.09 -1.60
C CYS A 72 -0.02 -11.70 -0.30
N PRO A 73 0.20 -10.89 0.76
CA PRO A 73 0.65 -11.36 2.06
C PRO A 73 -0.15 -12.52 2.66
N GLU A 74 -1.48 -12.49 2.57
CA GLU A 74 -2.33 -13.59 3.05
C GLU A 74 -2.19 -14.89 2.23
N LEU A 75 -1.50 -14.85 1.09
CA LEU A 75 -1.14 -16.00 0.28
C LEU A 75 0.37 -16.31 0.32
N GLY A 76 1.14 -15.64 1.20
CA GLY A 76 2.58 -15.84 1.37
C GLY A 76 3.47 -14.87 0.58
N GLY A 77 2.87 -13.98 -0.22
CA GLY A 77 3.57 -12.97 -1.01
C GLY A 77 3.82 -11.67 -0.28
N GLU A 78 4.06 -10.59 -1.03
CA GLU A 78 4.27 -9.25 -0.47
C GLU A 78 3.48 -8.21 -1.25
N ALA A 79 2.79 -7.32 -0.53
CA ALA A 79 2.04 -6.24 -1.14
C ALA A 79 2.97 -5.06 -1.43
N THR A 80 3.27 -4.84 -2.72
CA THR A 80 3.97 -3.64 -3.18
C THR A 80 3.07 -2.81 -4.10
N PHE A 81 3.44 -1.55 -4.28
CA PHE A 81 2.71 -0.63 -5.15
C PHE A 81 3.63 0.38 -5.83
N GLY A 82 3.08 1.05 -6.84
CA GLY A 82 3.75 2.10 -7.60
C GLY A 82 3.88 3.42 -6.84
N PHE A 83 4.70 4.33 -7.38
CA PHE A 83 4.87 5.67 -6.83
C PHE A 83 3.56 6.50 -6.83
N ASP A 84 2.68 6.25 -7.80
CA ASP A 84 1.37 6.89 -7.89
C ASP A 84 0.51 6.61 -6.65
N GLU A 85 0.47 5.35 -6.18
CA GLU A 85 -0.15 4.97 -4.92
C GLU A 85 0.62 5.51 -3.72
N ALA A 86 1.95 5.48 -3.77
CA ALA A 86 2.79 6.02 -2.70
C ALA A 86 2.44 7.50 -2.39
N ILE A 87 2.28 8.33 -3.42
CA ILE A 87 1.85 9.73 -3.22
C ILE A 87 0.45 9.83 -2.59
N LYS A 88 -0.50 8.97 -2.99
CA LYS A 88 -1.84 8.94 -2.37
C LYS A 88 -1.75 8.62 -0.87
N TYR A 89 -0.89 7.68 -0.48
CA TYR A 89 -0.72 7.29 0.92
C TYR A 89 0.08 8.31 1.75
N LEU A 90 1.09 8.97 1.18
CA LEU A 90 1.79 10.07 1.85
C LEU A 90 0.84 11.22 2.18
N LYS A 91 -0.05 11.60 1.25
CA LYS A 91 -1.08 12.62 1.50
C LYS A 91 -2.06 12.25 2.60
N ARG A 92 -2.17 10.96 2.92
CA ARG A 92 -2.97 10.42 4.04
C ARG A 92 -2.16 10.27 5.34
N GLY A 93 -0.90 10.73 5.36
CA GLY A 93 -0.02 10.67 6.53
C GLY A 93 0.66 9.32 6.76
N MET A 94 0.60 8.39 5.79
CA MET A 94 1.25 7.08 5.91
C MET A 94 2.76 7.23 5.73
N LYS A 95 3.54 6.40 6.44
CA LYS A 95 4.98 6.25 6.25
C LYS A 95 5.25 5.18 5.21
N LEU A 96 6.15 5.43 4.28
CA LEU A 96 6.42 4.53 3.17
C LEU A 96 7.92 4.26 3.03
N ALA A 97 8.28 3.10 2.51
CA ALA A 97 9.65 2.77 2.17
C ALA A 97 9.71 2.13 0.79
N ARG A 98 10.92 2.03 0.24
CA ARG A 98 11.20 1.19 -0.92
C ARG A 98 12.03 -0.01 -0.50
N LYS A 99 11.71 -1.18 -1.05
CA LYS A 99 12.50 -2.39 -0.80
C LYS A 99 13.93 -2.27 -1.33
N GLY A 100 14.11 -1.57 -2.44
CA GLY A 100 15.40 -1.34 -3.10
C GLY A 100 16.25 -0.23 -2.48
N TRP A 101 15.81 0.44 -1.40
CA TRP A 101 16.65 1.44 -0.74
C TRP A 101 17.84 0.82 0.00
N ASN A 102 18.97 1.50 -0.08
CA ASN A 102 20.20 1.12 0.61
C ASN A 102 20.11 1.47 2.10
N GLY A 103 19.59 0.56 2.90
CA GLY A 103 19.59 0.65 4.35
C GLY A 103 18.24 0.31 4.95
N LYS A 104 18.24 -0.60 5.94
CA LYS A 104 17.03 -0.93 6.70
C LYS A 104 16.69 0.22 7.65
N GLY A 105 15.40 0.52 7.78
CA GLY A 105 14.92 1.57 8.67
C GLY A 105 14.84 2.97 8.05
N ILE A 106 15.02 3.09 6.73
CA ILE A 106 14.77 4.35 6.00
C ILE A 106 13.34 4.37 5.49
N PHE A 107 12.63 5.46 5.71
CA PHE A 107 11.27 5.69 5.23
C PHE A 107 11.06 7.15 4.83
N ILE A 108 10.00 7.42 4.08
CA ILE A 108 9.51 8.76 3.80
C ILE A 108 8.16 8.98 4.47
N HIS A 109 7.89 10.22 4.82
CA HIS A 109 6.60 10.63 5.38
C HIS A 109 6.34 12.12 5.11
N LEU A 110 5.11 12.55 5.32
CA LEU A 110 4.77 13.96 5.26
C LEU A 110 5.28 14.67 6.53
N CYS A 111 5.97 15.80 6.33
CA CYS A 111 6.49 16.68 7.36
C CYS A 111 5.70 17.99 7.37
N GLU A 112 5.44 18.48 8.58
CA GLU A 112 4.85 19.80 8.84
C GLU A 112 5.68 20.49 9.91
N THR A 113 6.02 21.77 9.66
CA THR A 113 6.75 22.61 10.62
C THR A 113 6.19 24.01 10.58
N ASP A 114 6.27 24.74 11.70
CA ASP A 114 5.87 26.15 11.78
C ASP A 114 6.70 27.07 10.86
N ALA A 115 7.85 26.59 10.37
CA ALA A 115 8.73 27.33 9.47
C ALA A 115 8.31 27.28 7.99
N THR A 116 7.32 26.46 7.62
CA THR A 116 6.90 26.22 6.23
C THR A 116 5.40 26.40 6.04
N THR A 117 4.99 26.99 4.92
CA THR A 117 3.56 27.23 4.64
C THR A 117 2.80 25.98 4.22
N ASN A 118 3.49 25.00 3.61
CA ASN A 118 2.88 23.77 3.12
C ASN A 118 3.61 22.53 3.65
N PRO A 119 2.90 21.40 3.83
CA PRO A 119 3.54 20.12 4.10
C PRO A 119 4.47 19.73 2.96
N PHE A 120 5.57 19.06 3.28
CA PHE A 120 6.54 18.53 2.32
C PHE A 120 6.94 17.10 2.69
N VAL A 121 7.50 16.35 1.75
CA VAL A 121 7.95 14.98 2.03
C VAL A 121 9.35 15.01 2.61
N CYS A 122 9.56 14.30 3.71
CA CYS A 122 10.86 14.05 4.30
C CYS A 122 11.28 12.60 4.06
N ILE A 123 12.59 12.38 3.98
CA ILE A 123 13.21 11.07 4.16
C ILE A 123 13.81 11.03 5.58
N ASP A 124 13.44 10.00 6.31
CA ASP A 124 13.83 9.77 7.70
C ASP A 124 14.77 8.56 7.75
N SER A 125 15.99 8.82 8.20
CA SER A 125 17.05 7.83 8.42
C SER A 125 17.38 7.66 9.90
N SER A 126 16.56 8.19 10.81
CA SER A 126 16.73 8.06 12.26
C SER A 126 16.81 6.60 12.71
N ASN A 127 16.07 5.73 12.04
CA ASN A 127 16.04 4.28 12.30
C ASN A 127 17.03 3.48 11.45
N LEU A 128 17.94 4.14 10.72
CA LEU A 128 18.91 3.46 9.86
C LEU A 128 19.73 2.44 10.65
N GLN A 129 19.70 1.20 10.20
CA GLN A 129 20.49 0.09 10.73
C GLN A 129 21.74 -0.10 9.86
N THR A 130 22.90 0.27 10.40
CA THR A 130 24.20 0.18 9.72
C THR A 130 25.32 0.07 10.75
N ASP A 131 26.40 -0.58 10.36
CA ASP A 131 27.68 -0.68 11.06
C ASP A 131 28.61 0.51 10.79
N ASN A 132 28.28 1.34 9.80
CA ASN A 132 29.01 2.57 9.51
C ASN A 132 28.71 3.64 10.59
N LEU A 133 29.70 3.88 11.46
CA LEU A 133 29.61 4.86 12.55
C LEU A 133 29.46 6.32 12.05
N ASP A 134 29.87 6.60 10.81
CA ASP A 134 29.75 7.93 10.21
C ASP A 134 28.41 8.15 9.49
N ALA A 135 27.53 7.13 9.45
CA ALA A 135 26.23 7.24 8.83
C ALA A 135 25.36 8.27 9.56
N LYS A 136 24.96 9.31 8.82
CA LYS A 136 24.07 10.35 9.36
C LYS A 136 22.67 9.78 9.50
N LYS A 137 22.11 9.95 10.71
CA LYS A 137 20.74 9.60 11.06
C LYS A 137 19.96 10.89 11.28
N ASN A 138 19.27 11.32 10.24
CA ASN A 138 18.59 12.60 10.20
C ASN A 138 17.29 12.55 9.39
N ILE A 139 16.48 13.58 9.57
CA ILE A 139 15.27 13.84 8.81
C ILE A 139 15.57 15.03 7.91
N VAL A 140 15.42 14.85 6.61
CA VAL A 140 15.70 15.91 5.62
C VAL A 140 14.61 15.95 4.56
N PRO A 141 14.38 17.11 3.92
CA PRO A 141 13.50 17.20 2.76
C PRO A 141 13.91 16.17 1.70
N TRP A 142 12.92 15.47 1.15
CA TRP A 142 13.13 14.45 0.14
C TRP A 142 12.65 14.92 -1.23
N ALA A 143 13.48 14.70 -2.23
CA ALA A 143 13.12 14.88 -3.63
C ALA A 143 13.15 13.49 -4.30
N PRO A 144 12.04 13.02 -4.90
CA PRO A 144 12.03 11.73 -5.57
C PRO A 144 12.96 11.74 -6.77
N SER A 145 13.82 10.73 -6.87
CA SER A 145 14.60 10.48 -8.09
C SER A 145 13.71 9.91 -9.20
N GLN A 146 14.19 9.90 -10.44
CA GLN A 146 13.50 9.18 -11.53
C GLN A 146 13.31 7.70 -11.21
N THR A 147 14.30 7.08 -10.54
CA THR A 147 14.20 5.69 -10.10
C THR A 147 13.17 5.48 -8.99
N ASP A 148 12.87 6.48 -8.17
CA ASP A 148 11.81 6.40 -7.17
C ASP A 148 10.43 6.51 -7.82
N MET A 149 10.29 7.42 -8.79
CA MET A 149 9.03 7.66 -9.50
C MET A 149 8.60 6.50 -10.40
N LEU A 150 9.57 5.74 -10.93
CA LEU A 150 9.33 4.59 -11.83
C LEU A 150 9.32 3.24 -11.11
N ALA A 151 9.33 3.24 -9.78
CA ALA A 151 9.41 2.01 -9.00
C ALA A 151 8.03 1.48 -8.57
N ASP A 152 7.94 0.15 -8.53
CA ASP A 152 6.76 -0.62 -8.08
C ASP A 152 7.03 -1.41 -6.78
N ASP A 153 8.13 -1.10 -6.11
CA ASP A 153 8.59 -1.74 -4.88
C ASP A 153 8.30 -0.92 -3.62
N TRP A 154 7.32 -0.01 -3.70
CA TRP A 154 6.89 0.77 -2.55
C TRP A 154 6.08 -0.09 -1.59
N VAL A 155 6.33 0.10 -0.29
CA VAL A 155 5.67 -0.59 0.81
C VAL A 155 5.32 0.39 1.92
N PHE A 156 4.37 0.03 2.77
CA PHE A 156 4.17 0.75 4.03
C PHE A 156 5.35 0.48 4.96
N PHE A 157 5.79 1.53 5.65
CA PHE A 157 6.76 1.40 6.74
C PHE A 157 6.01 1.30 8.06
N GLU A 158 6.20 0.19 8.78
CA GLU A 158 5.62 -0.09 10.10
C GLU A 158 6.55 0.33 11.25
#